data_AF-A0A9W8G871-F1
#
_entry.id   AF-A0A9W8G871-F1
#
_cell.length_a   1.000
_cell.length_b   1.000
_cell.length_c   1.000
_cell.angle_alpha   90.00
_cell.angle_beta   90.00
_cell.angle_gamma   90.00
#
_symmetry.space_group_name_H-M   'P 1'
#
loop_
_entity.id
_entity.type
_entity.pdbx_description
1 polymer ?
#
loop_
_entity_poly.entity_id
_entity_poly.type
_entity_poly.pdbx_seq_one_letter_code
_entity_poly.pdbx_strand_id
1 'polypeptide(L)'
;MTLLLSDTDSTHILILTIDTAEFRKYGKEMVDIIADYYENVNNMPPKSTVKPGYLYKLMPREIPEDPESFEDIKRDIETKIMPGMTHWQSGNFFWMVP
;
A
#
# COMPACT_ATOMS: atom_id res chain seq x y z
N MET A 1 9.27 11.28 -39.43
CA MET A 1 7.85 11.56 -39.13
C MET A 1 7.72 11.63 -37.62
N THR A 2 8.00 12.80 -37.08
CA THR A 2 7.95 13.09 -35.64
C THR A 2 6.48 13.22 -35.27
N LEU A 3 5.93 12.27 -34.52
CA LEU A 3 4.63 12.43 -33.89
C LEU A 3 4.84 13.37 -32.70
N LEU A 4 4.41 14.62 -32.88
CA LEU A 4 4.21 15.59 -31.82
C LEU A 4 3.19 15.00 -30.84
N LEU A 5 3.66 14.43 -29.74
CA LEU A 5 2.83 14.28 -28.54
C LEU A 5 2.49 15.70 -28.09
N SER A 6 1.22 16.08 -28.22
CA SER A 6 0.74 17.42 -27.88
C SER A 6 1.00 17.71 -26.40
N ASP A 7 1.49 18.93 -26.12
CA ASP A 7 1.89 19.44 -24.80
C ASP A 7 0.83 19.33 -23.67
N THR A 8 -0.40 18.92 -23.98
CA THR A 8 -1.49 18.68 -23.03
C THR A 8 -1.36 17.37 -22.25
N ASP A 9 -0.62 16.38 -22.75
CA ASP A 9 -0.45 15.07 -22.08
C ASP A 9 0.60 15.14 -20.95
N SER A 10 1.62 15.99 -21.11
CA SER A 10 2.68 16.15 -20.11
C SER A 10 2.22 16.87 -18.84
N THR A 11 1.25 17.79 -18.94
CA THR A 11 0.72 18.52 -17.77
C THR A 11 -0.17 17.63 -16.90
N HIS A 12 -0.95 16.72 -17.51
CA HIS A 12 -1.72 15.73 -16.77
C HIS A 12 -0.82 14.68 -16.10
N ILE A 13 0.27 14.25 -16.77
CA ILE A 13 1.26 13.34 -16.16
C ILE A 13 1.98 14.01 -14.98
N LEU A 14 2.36 15.29 -15.07
CA LEU A 14 3.03 16.00 -13.96
C LEU A 14 2.17 16.16 -12.71
N ILE A 15 0.84 16.20 -12.83
CA ILE A 15 -0.09 16.30 -11.69
C ILE A 15 -0.25 14.95 -10.97
N LEU A 16 0.01 13.83 -11.66
CA LEU A 16 -0.14 12.47 -11.12
C LEU A 16 1.12 11.93 -10.42
N THR A 17 2.25 12.65 -10.47
CA THR A 17 3.53 12.18 -9.92
C THR A 17 3.87 12.87 -8.60
N ILE A 18 4.20 12.05 -7.60
CA ILE A 18 4.77 12.49 -6.32
C ILE A 18 6.06 13.32 -6.53
N ASP A 19 6.16 14.48 -5.86
CA ASP A 19 7.39 15.28 -5.92
C ASP A 19 8.48 14.76 -4.96
N THR A 20 9.70 15.31 -5.06
CA THR A 20 10.83 14.84 -4.22
C THR A 20 10.67 15.12 -2.72
N ALA A 21 9.96 16.18 -2.34
CA ALA A 21 9.69 16.53 -0.95
C ALA A 21 8.62 15.59 -0.36
N GLU A 22 7.55 15.35 -1.12
CA GLU A 22 6.52 14.37 -0.79
C GLU A 22 7.10 12.96 -0.69
N PHE A 23 7.93 12.55 -1.65
CA PHE A 23 8.62 11.25 -1.62
C PHE A 23 9.46 11.09 -0.34
N ARG A 24 10.22 12.13 0.03
CA ARG A 24 11.00 12.10 1.28
C ARG A 24 10.11 12.04 2.53
N LYS A 25 8.97 12.73 2.53
CA LYS A 25 8.02 12.71 3.64
C LYS A 25 7.40 11.31 3.79
N TYR A 26 6.71 10.84 2.76
CA TYR A 26 5.99 9.56 2.78
C TYR A 26 6.94 8.36 2.86
N GLY A 27 8.14 8.46 2.29
CA GLY A 27 9.16 7.43 2.42
C GLY A 27 9.63 7.24 3.87
N LYS A 28 9.82 8.33 4.63
CA LYS A 28 10.15 8.24 6.07
C LYS A 28 8.98 7.66 6.86
N GLU A 29 7.78 8.12 6.57
CA GLU A 29 6.58 7.59 7.22
C GLU A 29 6.39 6.08 6.95
N MET A 30 6.69 5.63 5.73
CA MET A 30 6.65 4.20 5.41
C MET A 30 7.73 3.41 6.15
N VAL A 31 8.93 3.99 6.35
CA VAL A 31 9.97 3.37 7.19
C VAL A 31 9.47 3.20 8.63
N ASP A 32 8.82 4.20 9.19
CA ASP A 32 8.25 4.14 10.54
C ASP A 32 7.16 3.06 10.62
N ILE A 33 6.25 2.98 9.65
CA ILE A 33 5.21 1.93 9.58
C ILE A 33 5.82 0.52 9.54
N ILE A 34 6.88 0.32 8.75
CA ILE A 34 7.55 -0.98 8.65
C ILE A 34 8.27 -1.32 9.97
N ALA A 35 8.91 -0.34 10.61
CA ALA A 35 9.55 -0.53 11.91
C ALA A 35 8.52 -0.93 12.97
N ASP A 36 7.42 -0.18 13.08
CA ASP A 36 6.30 -0.46 13.98
C ASP A 36 5.70 -1.86 13.71
N TYR A 37 5.61 -2.27 12.44
CA TYR A 37 5.19 -3.61 12.08
C TYR A 37 6.13 -4.67 12.66
N TYR A 38 7.45 -4.55 12.48
CA TYR A 38 8.40 -5.53 13.03
C TYR A 38 8.42 -5.56 14.55
N GLU A 39 8.21 -4.44 15.22
CA GLU A 39 8.08 -4.39 16.68
C GLU A 39 6.85 -5.16 17.18
N ASN A 40 5.76 -5.16 16.38
CA ASN A 40 4.46 -5.69 16.80
C ASN A 40 4.06 -7.01 16.14
N VAL A 41 4.76 -7.49 15.11
CA VAL A 41 4.38 -8.67 14.30
C VAL A 41 4.24 -9.95 15.13
N ASN A 42 4.96 -10.06 16.24
CA ASN A 42 4.87 -11.20 17.15
C ASN A 42 3.60 -11.21 18.00
N ASN A 43 2.93 -10.06 18.13
CA ASN A 43 1.64 -9.92 18.83
C ASN A 43 0.44 -10.21 17.90
N MET A 44 0.68 -10.37 16.60
CA MET A 44 -0.36 -10.62 15.59
C MET A 44 -0.50 -12.12 15.31
N PRO A 45 -1.69 -12.63 14.92
CA PRO A 45 -1.86 -14.03 14.53
C PRO A 45 -1.02 -14.37 13.29
N PRO A 46 -0.09 -15.34 13.32
CA PRO A 46 0.83 -15.57 12.21
C PRO A 46 0.16 -15.92 10.87
N LYS A 47 -1.05 -16.49 10.91
CA LYS A 47 -1.87 -16.78 9.74
C LYS A 47 -3.03 -15.80 9.65
N SER A 48 -3.32 -15.35 8.42
CA SER A 48 -4.50 -14.53 8.16
C SER A 48 -5.80 -15.22 8.61
N THR A 49 -6.72 -14.42 9.14
CA THR A 49 -8.02 -14.87 9.67
C THR A 49 -9.20 -14.57 8.73
N VAL A 50 -8.93 -14.01 7.55
CA VAL A 50 -9.96 -13.61 6.58
C VAL A 50 -10.47 -14.77 5.73
N LYS A 51 -11.64 -14.57 5.10
CA LYS A 51 -12.22 -15.51 4.13
C LYS A 51 -11.78 -15.21 2.69
N PRO A 52 -11.73 -16.21 1.80
CA PRO A 52 -11.51 -15.97 0.37
C PRO A 52 -12.49 -14.93 -0.18
N GLY A 53 -11.96 -14.00 -0.99
CA GLY A 53 -12.73 -12.91 -1.59
C GLY A 53 -13.07 -11.74 -0.65
N TYR A 54 -12.56 -11.68 0.58
CA TYR A 54 -12.82 -10.56 1.49
C TYR A 54 -12.37 -9.22 0.89
N LEU A 55 -11.16 -9.16 0.32
CA LEU A 55 -10.57 -7.92 -0.17
C LEU A 55 -11.39 -7.34 -1.32
N TYR A 56 -11.85 -8.18 -2.25
CA TYR A 56 -12.71 -7.76 -3.36
C TYR A 56 -13.99 -7.04 -2.89
N LYS A 57 -14.52 -7.40 -1.71
CA LYS A 57 -15.72 -6.74 -1.14
C LYS A 57 -15.41 -5.38 -0.50
N LEU A 58 -14.15 -5.11 -0.16
CA LEU A 58 -13.68 -3.87 0.47
C LEU A 58 -13.13 -2.85 -0.54
N MET A 59 -12.82 -3.31 -1.76
CA MET A 59 -12.31 -2.44 -2.81
C MET A 59 -13.44 -1.70 -3.53
N PRO A 60 -13.20 -0.47 -4.01
CA PRO A 60 -14.11 0.19 -4.94
C PRO A 60 -14.27 -0.66 -6.21
N ARG A 61 -15.44 -0.56 -6.85
CA ARG A 61 -15.74 -1.32 -8.08
C ARG A 61 -15.11 -0.72 -9.33
N GLU A 62 -14.79 0.56 -9.25
CA GLU A 62 -14.21 1.36 -10.32
C GLU A 62 -12.91 1.97 -9.83
N ILE A 63 -12.00 2.21 -10.76
CA ILE A 63 -10.71 2.83 -10.46
C ILE A 63 -10.98 4.32 -10.18
N PRO A 64 -10.40 4.91 -9.12
CA PRO A 64 -10.49 6.35 -8.89
C PRO A 64 -9.98 7.14 -10.08
N GLU A 65 -10.74 8.14 -10.53
CA GLU A 65 -10.34 9.03 -11.62
C GLU A 65 -9.31 10.07 -11.15
N ASP A 66 -9.37 10.43 -9.87
CA ASP A 66 -8.49 11.39 -9.23
C ASP A 66 -7.49 10.71 -8.27
N PRO A 67 -6.32 11.32 -8.02
CA PRO A 67 -5.38 10.84 -7.01
C PRO A 67 -6.00 10.79 -5.62
N GLU A 68 -5.74 9.68 -4.92
CA GLU A 68 -6.06 9.55 -3.50
C GLU A 68 -4.92 10.08 -2.63
N SER A 69 -5.26 10.55 -1.42
CA SER A 69 -4.23 11.02 -0.49
C SER A 69 -3.41 9.85 0.05
N PHE A 70 -2.14 10.11 0.41
CA PHE A 70 -1.30 9.09 1.03
C PHE A 70 -1.90 8.54 2.33
N GLU A 71 -2.64 9.37 3.09
CA GLU A 71 -3.29 8.94 4.33
C GLU A 71 -4.43 7.94 4.08
N ASP A 72 -5.15 8.10 2.97
CA ASP A 72 -6.20 7.15 2.58
C ASP A 72 -5.58 5.81 2.18
N ILE A 73 -4.47 5.84 1.44
CA ILE A 73 -3.70 4.64 1.06
C ILE A 73 -3.13 3.94 2.31
N LYS A 74 -2.55 4.70 3.24
CA LYS A 74 -2.03 4.19 4.50
C LYS A 74 -3.14 3.51 5.32
N ARG A 75 -4.29 4.17 5.46
CA ARG A 75 -5.45 3.61 6.15
C ARG A 75 -5.94 2.32 5.49
N ASP A 76 -5.89 2.24 4.17
CA ASP A 76 -6.23 1.03 3.44
C ASP A 76 -5.24 -0.11 3.70
N ILE A 77 -3.94 0.17 3.82
CA ILE A 77 -2.95 -0.83 4.25
C ILE A 77 -3.33 -1.40 5.61
N GLU A 78 -3.59 -0.55 6.59
CA GLU A 78 -3.91 -0.96 7.97
C GLU A 78 -5.23 -1.72 8.06
N THR A 79 -6.26 -1.27 7.36
CA THR A 79 -7.63 -1.77 7.54
C THR A 79 -8.03 -2.86 6.56
N LYS A 80 -7.47 -2.86 5.34
CA LYS A 80 -7.81 -3.82 4.28
C LYS A 80 -6.72 -4.85 4.08
N ILE A 81 -5.43 -4.47 4.12
CA ILE A 81 -4.32 -5.39 3.79
C ILE A 81 -3.84 -6.17 5.02
N MET A 82 -3.51 -5.50 6.12
CA MET A 82 -2.93 -6.12 7.32
C MET A 82 -3.76 -7.31 7.86
N PRO A 83 -5.10 -7.27 7.94
CA PRO A 83 -5.89 -8.43 8.40
C PRO A 83 -5.78 -9.66 7.49
N GLY A 84 -5.55 -9.42 6.20
CA GLY A 84 -5.41 -10.44 5.17
C GLY A 84 -4.02 -11.03 5.05
N MET A 85 -3.03 -10.47 5.73
CA MET A 85 -1.65 -10.93 5.63
C MET A 85 -1.43 -12.18 6.48
N THR A 86 -0.67 -13.11 5.92
CA THR A 86 0.02 -14.13 6.72
C THR A 86 1.37 -13.52 7.10
N HIS A 87 1.67 -13.43 8.40
CA HIS A 87 2.84 -12.73 8.91
C HIS A 87 4.07 -13.65 8.95
N TRP A 88 4.68 -13.86 7.79
CA TRP A 88 5.88 -14.70 7.63
C TRP A 88 7.08 -14.26 8.47
N GLN A 89 7.17 -12.96 8.76
CA GLN A 89 8.24 -12.39 9.58
C GLN A 89 8.00 -12.56 11.09
N SER A 90 6.84 -13.10 11.49
CA SER A 90 6.57 -13.40 12.89
C SER A 90 7.47 -14.54 13.36
N GLY A 91 8.10 -14.38 14.53
CA GLY A 91 8.81 -15.46 15.22
C GLY A 91 7.91 -16.63 15.61
N ASN A 92 6.59 -16.49 15.47
CA ASN A 92 5.58 -17.52 15.71
C ASN A 92 5.14 -18.24 14.41
N PHE A 93 5.72 -17.93 13.25
CA PHE A 93 5.42 -18.58 11.98
C PHE A 93 6.33 -19.81 11.76
N PHE A 94 5.78 -21.02 11.86
CA PHE A 94 6.55 -22.28 11.75
C PHE A 94 6.05 -23.22 10.65
N TRP A 95 5.05 -22.80 9.86
CA TRP A 95 4.37 -23.71 8.91
C TRP A 95 5.11 -23.91 7.60
N MET A 96 6.02 -23.01 7.26
CA MET A 96 6.85 -23.13 6.08
C MET A 96 8.30 -22.84 6.50
N VAL A 97 9.25 -23.44 5.77
CA VAL A 97 10.67 -23.20 5.99
C VAL A 97 10.93 -21.70 5.75
N PRO A 98 11.62 -20.98 6.65
CA PRO A 98 11.99 -19.59 6.42
C PRO A 98 12.92 -19.43 5.21
#